data_AF-A0A7Z9XP72-F1
#
_entry.id   AF-A0A7Z9XP72-F1
#
_cell.length_a   1.000
_cell.length_b   1.000
_cell.length_c   1.000
_cell.angle_alpha   90.00
_cell.angle_beta   90.00
_cell.angle_gamma   90.00
#
_symmetry.space_group_name_H-M   'P 1'
#
loop_
_entity.id
_entity.type
_entity.pdbx_description
1 polymer ?
#
loop_
_entity_poly.entity_id
_entity_poly.type
_entity_poly.pdbx_seq_one_letter_code
_entity_poly.pdbx_strand_id
1 'polypeptide(L)'
;LNQYIVDLVQATRDPAAYDKELARWCRFGASPRASLALARCARARAWLNEDTFVSPGHIQQIAPDILRHRVLLSFEAEAEGITTDDLIQRLLSLVAIP
;
A
#
# COMPACT_ATOMS: atom_id res chain seq x y z
N LEU A 1 7.47 -6.91 10.45
CA LEU A 1 6.53 -7.12 9.32
C LEU A 1 5.11 -6.64 9.61
N ASN A 2 4.49 -7.01 10.74
CA ASN A 2 3.16 -6.49 11.10
C ASN A 2 3.15 -4.95 11.15
N GLN A 3 4.19 -4.34 11.73
CA GLN A 3 4.34 -2.89 11.75
C GLN A 3 4.38 -2.30 10.33
N TYR A 4 5.21 -2.84 9.44
CA TYR A 4 5.28 -2.40 8.03
C TYR A 4 3.91 -2.46 7.31
N ILE A 5 3.12 -3.50 7.54
CA ILE A 5 1.76 -3.61 6.99
C ILE A 5 0.85 -2.51 7.53
N VAL A 6 0.96 -2.22 8.83
CA VAL A 6 0.20 -1.14 9.47
C VAL A 6 0.64 0.21 8.91
N ASP A 7 1.94 0.44 8.77
CA ASP A 7 2.50 1.70 8.25
C ASP A 7 2.06 1.94 6.81
N LEU A 8 2.05 0.91 5.95
CA LEU A 8 1.53 1.02 4.58
C LEU A 8 0.06 1.43 4.56
N VAL A 9 -0.78 0.78 5.37
CA VAL A 9 -2.21 1.13 5.43
C VAL A 9 -2.39 2.52 6.02
N GLN A 10 -1.61 2.88 7.04
CA GLN A 10 -1.73 4.19 7.67
C GLN A 10 -1.24 5.33 6.78
N ALA A 11 -0.20 5.11 5.97
CA ALA A 11 0.24 6.07 4.96
C ALA A 11 -0.82 6.31 3.86
N THR A 12 -1.77 5.39 3.63
CA THR A 12 -2.94 5.70 2.77
C THR A 12 -4.01 6.53 3.47
N ARG A 13 -4.09 6.49 4.80
CA ARG A 13 -5.15 7.13 5.61
C ARG A 13 -4.74 8.49 6.15
N ASP A 14 -3.46 8.67 6.44
CA ASP A 14 -2.83 9.93 6.82
C ASP A 14 -1.61 10.21 5.92
N PRO A 15 -1.83 10.40 4.61
CA PRO A 15 -0.75 10.58 3.64
C PRO A 15 0.06 11.87 3.87
N ALA A 16 -0.53 12.88 4.52
CA ALA A 16 0.13 14.16 4.80
C ALA A 16 1.32 14.03 5.74
N ALA A 17 1.35 13.00 6.59
CA ALA A 17 2.49 12.69 7.44
C ALA A 17 3.70 12.12 6.67
N TYR A 18 3.50 11.68 5.43
CA TYR A 18 4.52 11.00 4.62
C TYR A 18 4.96 11.84 3.42
N ASP A 19 4.02 12.43 2.68
CA ASP A 19 4.32 13.16 1.44
C ASP A 19 3.17 14.09 1.02
N LYS A 20 3.51 15.27 0.50
CA LYS A 20 2.52 16.27 0.09
C LYS A 20 1.78 15.86 -1.19
N GLU A 21 2.47 15.23 -2.13
CA GLU A 21 1.84 14.76 -3.38
C GLU A 21 0.90 13.59 -3.08
N LEU A 22 1.36 12.63 -2.28
CA LEU A 22 0.51 11.52 -1.83
C LEU A 22 -0.76 12.02 -1.13
N ALA A 23 -0.65 13.08 -0.32
CA ALA A 23 -1.80 13.69 0.34
C ALA A 23 -2.76 14.40 -0.63
N ARG A 24 -2.22 15.03 -1.68
CA ARG A 24 -3.02 15.62 -2.74
C ARG A 24 -3.73 14.55 -3.59
N TRP A 25 -3.07 13.40 -3.82
CA TRP A 25 -3.59 12.32 -4.64
C TRP A 25 -4.62 11.45 -3.93
N CYS A 26 -4.43 11.14 -2.65
CA CYS A 26 -5.29 10.23 -1.92
C CYS A 26 -6.48 10.97 -1.29
N ARG A 27 -7.69 10.72 -1.79
CA ARG A 27 -8.94 11.22 -1.20
C ARG A 27 -9.44 10.34 -0.06
N PHE A 28 -9.31 9.03 -0.20
CA PHE A 28 -9.73 8.08 0.83
C PHE A 28 -8.80 6.88 0.91
N GLY A 29 -8.29 6.62 2.11
CA GLY A 29 -7.34 5.54 2.37
C GLY A 29 -7.98 4.17 2.58
N ALA A 30 -7.12 3.14 2.58
CA ALA A 30 -7.55 1.78 2.81
C ALA A 30 -8.08 1.56 4.23
N SER A 31 -9.02 0.62 4.37
CA SER A 31 -9.56 0.22 5.68
C SER A 31 -8.66 -0.81 6.36
N PRO A 32 -8.84 -1.08 7.68
CA PRO A 32 -8.10 -2.13 8.39
C PRO A 32 -8.18 -3.53 7.75
N ARG A 33 -9.18 -3.77 6.89
CA ARG A 33 -9.28 -5.01 6.09
C ARG A 33 -8.10 -5.19 5.12
N ALA A 34 -7.47 -4.10 4.68
CA ALA A 34 -6.26 -4.17 3.86
C ALA A 34 -5.10 -4.79 4.63
N SER A 35 -4.92 -4.46 5.91
CA SER A 35 -3.88 -5.06 6.75
C SER A 35 -4.04 -6.58 6.86
N LEU A 36 -5.28 -7.05 7.04
CA LEU A 36 -5.58 -8.48 7.10
C LEU A 36 -5.30 -9.18 5.75
N ALA A 37 -5.69 -8.55 4.65
CA ALA A 37 -5.42 -9.07 3.31
C ALA A 37 -3.91 -9.15 3.03
N LEU A 38 -3.16 -8.09 3.33
CA LEU A 38 -1.70 -8.04 3.16
C LEU A 38 -1.02 -9.16 3.95
N ALA A 39 -1.37 -9.33 5.23
CA ALA A 39 -0.78 -10.36 6.08
C ALA A 39 -1.11 -11.79 5.62
N ARG A 40 -2.31 -12.04 5.09
CA ARG A 40 -2.70 -13.36 4.57
C ARG A 40 -2.03 -13.66 3.23
N CYS A 41 -2.11 -12.73 2.29
CA CYS A 41 -1.59 -12.95 0.96
C CYS A 41 -0.05 -12.91 0.92
N ALA A 42 0.62 -12.14 1.79
CA ALA A 42 2.08 -12.17 1.90
C ALA A 42 2.59 -13.53 2.41
N ARG A 43 1.86 -14.20 3.32
CA ARG A 43 2.17 -15.58 3.75
C ARG A 43 1.95 -16.58 2.63
N ALA A 44 0.84 -16.46 1.89
CA ALA A 44 0.59 -17.30 0.73
C ALA A 44 1.66 -17.11 -0.35
N ARG A 45 2.08 -15.86 -0.61
CA ARG A 45 3.16 -15.54 -1.55
C ARG A 45 4.48 -16.15 -1.12
N ALA A 46 4.88 -15.98 0.14
CA ALA A 46 6.11 -16.57 0.67
C ALA A 46 6.11 -18.10 0.48
N TRP A 47 5.00 -18.76 0.82
CA TRP A 47 4.87 -20.21 0.65
C TRP A 47 4.95 -20.65 -0.81
N LEU A 48 4.31 -19.91 -1.73
CA LEU A 48 4.39 -20.17 -3.17
C LEU A 48 5.80 -19.94 -3.74
N ASN A 49 6.61 -19.10 -3.09
CA ASN A 49 8.01 -18.87 -3.43
C ASN A 49 8.96 -19.87 -2.74
N GLU A 50 8.43 -20.90 -2.06
CA GLU A 50 9.19 -21.88 -1.27
C GLU A 50 9.97 -21.25 -0.08
N ASP A 51 9.60 -20.04 0.32
CA ASP A 51 10.20 -19.37 1.48
C ASP A 51 9.58 -19.85 2.79
N THR A 52 10.42 -19.94 3.82
CA THR A 52 10.00 -20.35 5.18
C THR A 52 9.47 -19.19 6.02
N PHE A 53 9.67 -17.94 5.57
CA PHE A 53 9.22 -16.75 6.27
C PHE A 53 8.77 -15.64 5.29
N VAL A 54 7.94 -14.73 5.79
CA VAL A 54 7.51 -13.56 5.01
C VAL A 54 8.65 -12.54 4.99
N SER A 55 8.98 -12.00 3.82
CA SER A 55 9.90 -10.86 3.67
C SER A 55 9.11 -9.58 3.39
N PRO A 56 9.69 -8.39 3.58
CA PRO A 56 9.07 -7.15 3.11
C PRO A 56 8.78 -7.16 1.61
N GLY A 57 9.63 -7.81 0.81
CA GLY A 57 9.43 -8.00 -0.62
C GLY A 57 8.11 -8.71 -0.95
N HIS A 58 7.73 -9.74 -0.19
CA HIS A 58 6.43 -10.42 -0.38
C HIS A 58 5.24 -9.50 -0.13
N ILE A 59 5.36 -8.57 0.82
CA ILE A 59 4.32 -7.59 1.13
C ILE A 59 4.23 -6.57 0.00
N GLN A 60 5.36 -6.04 -0.47
CA GLN A 60 5.40 -5.07 -1.56
C GLN A 60 4.86 -5.65 -2.87
N GLN A 61 5.19 -6.91 -3.19
CA GLN A 61 4.72 -7.58 -4.41
C GLN A 61 3.19 -7.72 -4.46
N ILE A 62 2.53 -7.92 -3.32
CA ILE A 62 1.08 -8.12 -3.26
C ILE A 62 0.30 -6.83 -2.93
N ALA A 63 1.00 -5.77 -2.51
CA ALA A 63 0.38 -4.51 -2.16
C ALA A 63 -0.45 -3.89 -3.29
N PRO A 64 -0.01 -3.87 -4.58
CA PRO A 64 -0.83 -3.36 -5.68
C PRO A 64 -2.18 -4.08 -5.79
N ASP A 65 -2.19 -5.41 -5.79
CA ASP A 65 -3.42 -6.19 -5.95
C ASP A 65 -4.42 -5.96 -4.83
N ILE A 66 -3.94 -5.69 -3.62
CA ILE A 66 -4.77 -5.45 -2.45
C ILE A 66 -5.23 -4.00 -2.38
N LEU A 67 -4.36 -3.03 -2.65
CA LEU A 67 -4.63 -1.62 -2.41
C LEU A 67 -5.35 -0.94 -3.58
N ARG A 68 -5.21 -1.43 -4.82
CA ARG A 68 -5.74 -0.76 -6.04
C ARG A 68 -7.25 -0.51 -6.03
N HIS A 69 -8.01 -1.33 -5.31
CA HIS A 69 -9.46 -1.19 -5.16
C HIS A 69 -9.88 -0.69 -3.77
N ARG A 70 -8.93 -0.23 -2.96
CA ARG A 70 -9.13 0.17 -1.56
C ARG A 70 -8.72 1.60 -1.25
N VAL A 71 -8.08 2.27 -2.19
CA VAL A 71 -7.77 3.70 -2.12
C VAL A 71 -8.55 4.43 -3.20
N LEU A 72 -8.96 5.65 -2.89
CA LEU A 72 -9.69 6.51 -3.82
C LEU A 72 -8.83 7.72 -4.16
N LEU A 73 -8.70 8.02 -5.44
CA LEU A 73 -7.99 9.21 -5.89
C LEU A 73 -8.84 10.47 -5.64
N SER A 74 -8.16 11.61 -5.53
CA SER A 74 -8.78 12.92 -5.59
C SER A 74 -9.15 13.25 -7.04
N PHE A 75 -10.16 14.11 -7.20
CA PHE A 75 -10.60 14.57 -8.52
C PHE A 75 -9.47 15.30 -9.27
N GLU A 76 -8.64 16.05 -8.54
CA GLU A 76 -7.46 16.73 -9.08
C GLU A 76 -6.45 15.72 -9.64
N ALA A 77 -6.15 14.65 -8.89
CA ALA A 77 -5.22 13.62 -9.35
C ALA A 77 -5.76 12.85 -10.57
N GLU A 78 -7.05 12.53 -10.58
CA GLU A 78 -7.70 11.94 -11.76
C GLU A 78 -7.60 12.86 -12.99
N ALA A 79 -7.81 14.17 -12.80
CA ALA A 79 -7.70 15.17 -13.88
C ALA A 79 -6.26 15.35 -14.40
N GLU A 80 -5.25 15.14 -13.54
CA GLU A 80 -3.84 15.12 -13.91
C GLU A 80 -3.40 13.79 -14.57
N GLY A 81 -4.30 12.81 -14.68
CA GLY A 81 -4.01 11.50 -15.26
C GLY A 81 -3.25 10.54 -14.34
N ILE A 82 -3.18 10.84 -13.04
CA ILE A 82 -2.58 9.95 -12.03
C ILE A 82 -3.44 8.71 -11.88
N THR A 83 -2.81 7.55 -11.90
CA THR A 83 -3.49 6.27 -11.68
C THR A 83 -3.35 5.81 -10.24
N THR A 84 -4.20 4.87 -9.84
CA THR A 84 -4.07 4.24 -8.52
C THR A 84 -2.75 3.48 -8.38
N ASP A 85 -2.21 2.97 -9.49
CA ASP A 85 -0.88 2.33 -9.50
C ASP A 85 0.23 3.33 -9.21
N ASP A 86 0.17 4.54 -9.77
CA ASP A 86 1.15 5.60 -9.47
C ASP A 86 1.14 5.98 -7.99
N LEU A 87 -0.06 6.12 -7.41
CA LEU A 87 -0.23 6.34 -5.97
C LEU A 87 0.40 5.22 -5.15
N ILE A 88 0.16 3.96 -5.52
CA ILE A 88 0.69 2.80 -4.78
C ILE A 88 2.22 2.71 -4.92
N GLN A 89 2.77 2.98 -6.10
CA GLN A 89 4.23 3.03 -6.28
C GLN A 89 4.86 4.13 -5.43
N ARG A 90 4.26 5.34 -5.43
CA ARG A 90 4.70 6.44 -4.57
C ARG A 90 4.64 6.06 -3.09
N LEU A 91 3.52 5.49 -2.65
CA LEU A 91 3.35 4.97 -1.29
C LEU A 91 4.46 3.98 -0.90
N LEU A 92 4.72 2.97 -1.73
CA LEU A 92 5.74 1.95 -1.46
C LEU A 92 7.16 2.53 -1.41
N SER A 93 7.43 3.61 -2.17
CA SER A 93 8.72 4.31 -2.14
C SER A 93 8.94 5.16 -0.89
N LEU A 94 7.87 5.60 -0.22
CA LEU A 94 7.92 6.50 0.94
C LEU A 94 7.95 5.75 2.28
N VAL A 95 7.26 4.61 2.38
CA VAL A 95 7.18 3.86 3.63
C VAL A 95 8.42 2.98 3.79
N ALA A 96 9.25 3.31 4.78
CA ALA A 96 10.51 2.63 5.04
C ALA A 96 10.33 1.12 5.29
N ILE A 97 11.22 0.33 4.69
CA ILE A 97 11.30 -1.11 4.93
C ILE A 97 12.02 -1.33 6.27
N PRO A 98 11.49 -2.17 7.18
CA PRO A 98 12.13 -2.50 8.46
C PRO A 98 13.33 -3.43 8.33
#